data_AF-A0A7C3STV9-F1
#
_entry.id   AF-A0A7C3STV9-F1
#
_cell.length_a   1.000
_cell.length_b   1.000
_cell.length_c   1.000
_cell.angle_alpha   90.00
_cell.angle_beta   90.00
_cell.angle_gamma   90.00
#
_symmetry.space_group_name_H-M   'P 1'
#
loop_
_entity.id
_entity.type
_entity.pdbx_description
1 polymer ?
#
loop_
_entity_poly.entity_id
_entity_poly.type
_entity_poly.pdbx_seq_one_letter_code
_entity_poly.pdbx_strand_id
1 'polypeptide(L)' 'MENLAKYFFTFGLIFLFIGGIIWFSNFLPFKLGKLPGDINLEWEKGKFYFPVTTSIILSLILTVIINLIIFALSLFHR' A
#
# COMPACT_ATOMS: atom_id res chain seq x y z
N MET A 1 15.01 -20.38 18.77
CA MET A 1 15.08 -20.58 17.31
C MET A 1 13.75 -20.26 16.62
N GLU A 2 12.62 -20.69 17.18
CA GLU A 2 11.28 -20.41 16.63
C GLU A 2 10.98 -18.90 16.46
N ASN A 3 11.31 -18.08 17.47
CA ASN A 3 11.08 -16.63 17.41
C ASN A 3 11.89 -15.94 16.29
N LEU A 4 13.10 -16.43 16.02
CA LEU A 4 13.95 -15.91 14.96
C LEU A 4 13.32 -16.19 13.59
N ALA A 5 12.84 -17.42 13.34
CA ALA A 5 12.14 -17.79 12.12
C ALA A 5 10.86 -16.95 11.91
N LYS A 6 10.12 -16.68 13.00
CA LYS A 6 8.90 -15.86 12.99
C LYS A 6 9.18 -14.40 12.64
N TYR A 7 10.26 -13.80 13.16
CA TYR A 7 10.68 -12.46 12.74
C TYR A 7 11.10 -12.43 11.28
N PHE A 8 11.90 -13.40 10.82
CA PHE A 8 12.30 -13.49 9.41
C PHE A 8 11.10 -13.61 8.46
N PHE A 9 10.09 -14.41 8.82
CA PHE A 9 8.85 -14.54 8.04
C PHE A 9 8.09 -13.20 7.97
N THR A 10 7.96 -12.51 9.11
CA THR A 10 7.27 -11.21 9.18
C THR A 10 7.98 -10.15 8.34
N PHE A 11 9.31 -10.03 8.46
CA PHE A 11 10.10 -9.11 7.65
C PHE A 11 10.06 -9.48 6.17
N GLY A 12 10.15 -10.77 5.82
CA GLY A 12 10.03 -11.25 4.45
C GLY A 12 8.70 -10.85 3.81
N LEU A 13 7.59 -10.95 4.56
CA LEU A 13 6.27 -10.53 4.10
C LEU A 13 6.23 -9.01 3.86
N ILE A 14 6.78 -8.21 4.78
CA ILE A 14 6.88 -6.75 4.63
C ILE A 14 7.68 -6.39 3.37
N PHE A 15 8.84 -7.00 3.17
CA PHE A 15 9.67 -6.75 1.99
C PHE A 15 8.98 -7.17 0.68
N LEU A 16 8.24 -8.28 0.68
CA LEU A 16 7.46 -8.71 -0.48
C LEU A 16 6.37 -7.69 -0.84
N PHE A 17 5.69 -7.12 0.16
CA PHE A 17 4.72 -6.05 -0.08
C PHE A 17 5.37 -4.76 -0.59
N ILE A 18 6.46 -4.31 0.01
CA ILE A 18 7.18 -3.11 -0.44
C ILE A 18 7.70 -3.30 -1.86
N GLY A 19 8.33 -4.44 -2.15
CA GLY A 19 8.81 -4.79 -3.48
C GLY A 19 7.66 -4.89 -4.49
N GLY A 20 6.53 -5.46 -4.09
CA GLY A 20 5.31 -5.53 -4.90
C GLY A 20 4.76 -4.15 -5.26
N ILE A 21 4.70 -3.23 -4.30
CA ILE A 21 4.25 -1.84 -4.53
C ILE A 21 5.19 -1.12 -5.49
N ILE A 22 6.51 -1.24 -5.32
CA ILE A 22 7.51 -0.61 -6.20
C ILE A 22 7.45 -1.20 -7.61
N TRP A 23 7.32 -2.53 -7.73
CA TRP A 23 7.20 -3.21 -9.02
C TRP A 23 5.91 -2.82 -9.74
N PHE A 24 4.79 -2.77 -9.02
CA PHE A 24 3.50 -2.37 -9.57
C PHE A 24 3.46 -0.88 -9.93
N SER A 25 4.19 -0.03 -9.20
CA SER A 25 4.40 1.38 -9.53
C SER A 25 4.97 1.58 -10.94
N ASN A 26 5.88 0.69 -11.40
CA ASN A 26 6.39 0.74 -12.78
C ASN A 26 5.37 0.29 -13.83
N PHE A 27 4.34 -0.46 -13.43
CA PHE A 27 3.30 -1.00 -14.31
C PHE A 27 2.04 -0.13 -14.38
N LEU A 28 1.88 0.88 -13.50
CA LEU A 28 0.79 1.84 -13.61
C LEU A 28 1.08 2.80 -14.79
N PRO A 29 0.29 2.76 -15.89
CA PRO A 29 0.39 3.77 -16.96
C PRO A 29 -0.11 5.15 -16.52
N PHE A 30 -0.65 5.26 -15.31
CA PHE A 30 -1.12 6.48 -14.70
C PHE A 30 0.04 7.14 -13.95
N LYS A 31 0.50 8.31 -14.43
CA LYS A 31 1.29 9.23 -13.60
C LYS A 31 0.56 9.37 -12.26
N LEU A 32 1.21 9.06 -11.14
CA LEU A 32 0.75 9.34 -9.76
C LEU A 32 0.08 10.72 -9.76
N GLY A 33 -1.26 10.78 -9.78
CA GLY A 33 -1.97 12.02 -10.13
C GLY A 33 -3.14 11.91 -11.13
N LYS A 34 -3.29 10.82 -11.87
CA LYS A 34 -4.33 10.68 -12.92
C LYS A 34 -5.00 9.31 -12.90
N LEU A 35 -5.27 8.75 -11.73
CA LEU A 35 -6.13 7.57 -11.69
C LEU A 35 -7.57 7.99 -12.04
N PRO A 36 -8.32 7.17 -12.80
CA PRO A 36 -9.74 7.43 -13.02
C PRO A 36 -10.44 7.55 -11.65
N GLY A 37 -11.10 8.68 -11.41
CA GLY A 37 -11.73 9.02 -10.13
C GLY A 37 -10.91 9.97 -9.23
N ASP A 38 -9.64 10.25 -9.54
CA ASP A 38 -8.95 11.41 -8.94
C ASP A 38 -9.54 12.71 -9.54
N ILE A 39 -9.93 13.65 -8.67
CA ILE A 39 -10.57 14.90 -9.10
C ILE A 39 -9.48 15.92 -9.41
N ASN A 40 -9.30 16.19 -10.70
CA ASN A 40 -8.35 17.19 -11.19
C ASN A 40 -9.13 18.37 -11.76
N LEU A 41 -9.20 19.46 -11.00
CA LEU A 41 -9.81 20.71 -11.42
C LEU A 41 -8.70 21.69 -11.79
N GLU A 42 -8.58 22.01 -13.07
CA GLU A 42 -7.65 23.02 -13.58
C GLU A 42 -8.43 24.29 -13.96
N TRP A 43 -8.03 25.43 -13.42
CA TRP A 43 -8.58 26.76 -13.72
C TRP A 43 -7.47 27.69 -14.22
N GLU A 44 -7.82 28.85 -14.78
CA GLU A 44 -6.87 29.81 -15.36
C GLU A 44 -5.74 30.26 -14.42
N LYS A 45 -5.97 30.26 -13.09
CA LYS A 45 -4.99 30.70 -12.08
C LYS A 45 -4.58 29.63 -11.07
N GLY A 46 -5.02 28.38 -11.21
CA GLY A 46 -4.72 27.36 -10.20
C GLY A 46 -5.08 25.93 -10.60
N LYS A 47 -4.54 24.97 -9.85
CA LYS A 47 -4.83 23.54 -10.01
C LYS A 47 -5.21 22.95 -8.65
N PHE A 48 -6.33 22.24 -8.58
CA PHE A 48 -6.76 21.49 -7.41
C PHE A 48 -6.75 20.00 -7.73
N TYR A 49 -5.98 19.24 -6.95
CA TYR A 49 -5.79 17.81 -7.08
C TYR A 49 -6.38 17.11 -5.85
N PHE A 50 -7.37 16.24 -6.05
CA PHE A 50 -7.95 15.44 -4.97
C PHE A 50 -7.84 13.93 -5.26
N PRO A 51 -6.90 13.22 -4.62
CA PRO A 51 -6.56 11.82 -4.90
C PRO A 51 -7.55 10.82 -4.28
N VAL A 52 -8.85 10.86 -4.62
CA VAL A 52 -9.86 9.98 -3.99
C VAL A 52 -9.53 8.50 -4.19
N THR A 53 -9.35 8.10 -5.43
CA THR A 53 -9.11 6.69 -5.79
C THR A 53 -7.78 6.23 -5.20
N THR A 54 -6.75 7.07 -5.29
CA THR A 54 -5.44 6.78 -4.72
C THR A 54 -5.50 6.57 -3.20
N SER A 55 -6.20 7.45 -2.47
CA SER A 55 -6.34 7.34 -1.02
C SER A 55 -7.11 6.09 -0.59
N ILE A 56 -8.15 5.70 -1.33
CA ILE A 56 -8.90 4.47 -1.07
C ILE A 56 -8.01 3.25 -1.27
N ILE A 57 -7.31 3.16 -2.41
CA ILE A 57 -6.40 2.05 -2.71
C ILE A 57 -5.31 1.94 -1.64
N LEU A 58 -4.68 3.07 -1.29
CA LEU A 58 -3.65 3.12 -0.27
C LEU A 58 -4.17 2.63 1.09
N SER A 59 -5.36 3.08 1.49
CA SER A 59 -6.01 2.65 2.73
C SER A 59 -6.30 1.14 2.74
N LEU A 60 -6.80 0.59 1.64
CA LEU A 60 -7.10 -0.84 1.49
C LEU A 60 -5.83 -1.69 1.61
N ILE A 61 -4.76 -1.28 0.93
CA ILE A 61 -3.45 -1.93 0.99
C ILE A 61 -2.91 -1.90 2.43
N LEU A 62 -2.92 -0.73 3.07
CA LEU A 62 -2.44 -0.58 4.45
C LEU A 62 -3.25 -1.45 5.41
N THR A 63 -4.57 -1.49 5.24
CA THR A 63 -5.48 -2.29 6.07
C THR A 63 -5.14 -3.78 5.95
N VAL A 64 -4.97 -4.29 4.73
CA VAL A 64 -4.60 -5.70 4.49
C VAL A 64 -3.23 -6.02 5.11
N ILE A 65 -2.23 -5.15 4.93
CA ILE A 65 -0.89 -5.35 5.50
C ILE A 65 -0.94 -5.39 7.03
N ILE A 66 -1.62 -4.42 7.65
CA ILE A 66 -1.76 -4.36 9.11
C ILE A 66 -2.49 -5.61 9.61
N ASN A 67 -3.58 -6.02 8.96
CA ASN A 67 -4.29 -7.22 9.36
C ASN A 67 -3.46 -8.49 9.21
N LEU A 68 -2.65 -8.62 8.16
CA LEU A 68 -1.74 -9.75 7.98
C LEU A 68 -0.65 -9.78 9.07
N ILE A 69 -0.12 -8.63 9.45
CA ILE A 69 0.85 -8.52 10.55
C ILE A 69 0.17 -8.91 11.88
N ILE A 70 -1.02 -8.36 12.16
CA ILE A 70 -1.78 -8.69 13.38
C ILE A 70 -2.14 -10.17 13.39
N PHE A 71 -2.55 -10.73 12.26
CA PHE A 71 -2.86 -12.16 12.13
C PHE A 71 -1.62 -13.02 12.41
N ALA A 72 -0.47 -12.68 11.81
CA ALA A 72 0.79 -13.38 12.06
C ALA A 72 1.23 -13.27 13.53
N LEU A 73 1.07 -12.10 14.15
CA LEU A 73 1.31 -11.88 15.58
C LEU A 73 0.31 -12.65 16.45
N SER A 74 -0.94 -12.79 16.04
CA SER A 74 -1.94 -13.56 16.78
C SER A 74 -1.62 -15.06 16.77
N LEU A 75 -0.99 -15.55 15.69
CA LEU A 75 -0.46 -16.90 15.58
C LEU A 75 0.75 -17.13 16.50
N PHE A 76 1.38 -16.06 16.99
CA PHE A 76 2.51 -16.11 17.92
C PHE A 76 2.07 -16.28 19.38
N HIS A 77 0.86 -15.80 19.72
CA HIS A 77 0.35 -15.78 21.09
C HIS A 77 -0.62 -16.94 21.41
N ARG A 78 -1.02 -17.71 20.39
CA ARG A 78 -1.63 -19.04 20.52
C ARG A 78 -0.57 -20.12 20.48
#